data_AF-A0A9P6H5G4-F1
#
_entry.id   AF-A0A9P6H5G4-F1
#
_cell.length_a   1.000
_cell.length_b   1.000
_cell.length_c   1.000
_cell.angle_alpha   90.00
_cell.angle_beta   90.00
_cell.angle_gamma   90.00
#
_symmetry.space_group_name_H-M   'P 1'
#
loop_
_entity.id
_entity.type
_entity.pdbx_description
1 polymer ?
#
loop_
_entity_poly.entity_id
_entity_poly.type
_entity_poly.pdbx_seq_one_letter_code
_entity_poly.pdbx_strand_id
1 'polypeptide(L)'
;MFPPHPLRSALTDAVVSGVFIDTKFYLFSRRSSSGKVCRPRPLYANSLSLKSVPYFDNLLSGGFAEGVTKSLDHDPFEDSDQAEDYDYLSDSDLEDDAEITEPVAKIHESTTGGQNSSVAMKLHNELNHQGKVVVLRGVSYLTFQAIVMYLYTGEIDFAPFGSKANRELRTPEFLSTEEDTIPRPSPKSIYRIADMYDLPKLKEFAYAAIRDGIGSCDAVEETFSKFTSRYQEMVDLYVENLASALLSPDSQDIRERLNEKLRSFTDGEIPHAANVVSALFDTLLARYRASENPSETSAPNIRPKSECAWAEGGSCYYLACKVSLTPLNYKRVLSGYMNILTVHMLR
;
A
#
# COMPACT_ATOMS: atom_id res chain seq x y z
N MET A 1 0.50 25.73 -9.67
CA MET A 1 -0.73 26.47 -9.33
C MET A 1 -1.69 25.44 -8.75
N PHE A 2 -1.79 25.38 -7.42
CA PHE A 2 -2.69 24.44 -6.76
C PHE A 2 -4.14 24.85 -7.09
N PRO A 3 -5.02 23.96 -7.57
CA PRO A 3 -6.44 24.27 -7.62
C PRO A 3 -6.91 24.60 -6.19
N PRO A 4 -7.94 25.44 -6.01
CA PRO A 4 -8.54 25.64 -4.70
C PRO A 4 -8.83 24.26 -4.09
N HIS A 5 -8.31 24.03 -2.87
CA HIS A 5 -8.37 22.76 -2.18
C HIS A 5 -9.77 22.14 -2.37
N PRO A 6 -9.92 20.89 -2.88
CA PRO A 6 -11.23 20.29 -3.13
C PRO A 6 -12.17 20.40 -1.92
N LEU A 7 -11.59 20.24 -0.72
CA LEU A 7 -12.25 20.49 0.57
C LEU A 7 -12.84 21.91 0.73
N ARG A 8 -12.17 22.96 0.25
CA ARG A 8 -12.68 24.35 0.38
C ARG A 8 -14.02 24.51 -0.33
N SER A 9 -14.15 23.93 -1.53
CA SER A 9 -15.41 23.95 -2.29
C SER A 9 -16.49 23.19 -1.54
N ALA A 10 -16.16 22.00 -1.03
CA ALA A 10 -17.07 21.20 -0.20
C ALA A 10 -17.54 21.95 1.06
N LEU A 11 -16.64 22.63 1.77
CA LEU A 11 -16.97 23.41 2.97
C LEU A 11 -17.80 24.64 2.63
N THR A 12 -17.51 25.31 1.52
CA THR A 12 -18.29 26.48 1.07
C THR A 12 -19.73 26.08 0.77
N ASP A 13 -19.93 24.95 0.09
CA ASP A 13 -21.26 24.40 -0.17
C ASP A 13 -21.96 24.02 1.14
N ALA A 14 -21.28 23.30 2.03
CA ALA A 14 -21.83 22.86 3.31
C ALA A 14 -22.26 24.00 4.24
N VAL A 15 -21.54 25.13 4.23
CA VAL A 15 -21.93 26.32 5.01
C VAL A 15 -23.27 26.91 4.53
N VAL A 16 -23.60 26.75 3.24
CA VAL A 16 -24.84 27.26 2.65
C VAL A 16 -25.96 26.21 2.74
N SER A 17 -25.66 24.95 2.44
CA SER A 17 -26.64 23.86 2.37
C SER A 17 -26.96 23.25 3.73
N GLY A 18 -26.05 23.39 4.70
CA GLY A 18 -26.11 22.69 5.99
C GLY A 18 -25.70 21.22 5.91
N VAL A 19 -25.27 20.73 4.75
CA VAL A 19 -24.96 19.31 4.51
C VAL A 19 -23.55 19.18 3.96
N PHE A 20 -22.68 18.44 4.66
CA PHE A 20 -21.33 18.14 4.19
C PHE A 20 -21.21 16.73 3.60
N ILE A 21 -21.90 15.75 4.16
CA ILE A 21 -21.83 14.35 3.70
C ILE A 21 -22.94 14.10 2.68
N ASP A 22 -22.55 13.67 1.47
CA ASP A 22 -23.46 13.38 0.37
C ASP A 22 -23.16 12.04 -0.33
N THR A 23 -22.15 11.31 0.15
CA THR A 23 -21.68 10.06 -0.45
C THR A 23 -21.33 9.03 0.62
N LYS A 24 -21.75 7.78 0.41
CA LYS A 24 -21.47 6.61 1.25
C LYS A 24 -20.86 5.52 0.39
N PHE A 25 -19.67 5.05 0.79
CA PHE A 25 -18.99 3.92 0.19
C PHE A 25 -19.10 2.70 1.09
N TYR A 26 -19.29 1.53 0.51
CA TYR A 26 -19.10 0.25 1.22
C TYR A 26 -17.81 -0.39 0.78
N LEU A 27 -16.99 -0.70 1.78
CA LEU A 27 -15.66 -1.28 1.61
C LEU A 27 -15.47 -2.42 2.60
N PHE A 28 -14.71 -3.44 2.21
CA PHE A 28 -14.40 -4.55 3.11
C PHE A 28 -13.25 -4.17 4.05
N SER A 29 -13.38 -4.51 5.33
CA SER A 29 -12.35 -4.24 6.34
C SER A 29 -11.61 -5.49 6.81
N ARG A 30 -12.10 -6.69 6.46
CA ARG A 30 -11.53 -7.95 6.94
C ARG A 30 -11.30 -8.95 5.82
N ARG A 31 -10.45 -9.92 6.12
CA ARG A 31 -10.26 -11.14 5.32
C ARG A 31 -10.57 -12.36 6.17
N SER A 32 -11.37 -13.28 5.61
CA SER A 32 -11.67 -14.57 6.22
C SER A 32 -10.48 -15.54 6.10
N SER A 33 -10.51 -16.61 6.90
CA SER A 33 -9.54 -17.72 6.79
C SER A 33 -9.50 -18.39 5.41
N SER A 34 -10.61 -18.34 4.67
CA SER A 34 -10.71 -18.82 3.28
C SER A 34 -10.10 -17.86 2.25
N GLY A 35 -9.57 -16.71 2.67
CA GLY A 35 -8.98 -15.69 1.79
C GLY A 35 -9.99 -14.74 1.13
N LYS A 36 -11.28 -14.82 1.48
CA LYS A 36 -12.31 -13.91 0.96
C LYS A 36 -12.33 -12.62 1.77
N VAL A 37 -12.64 -11.49 1.14
CA VAL A 37 -12.85 -10.24 1.89
C VAL A 37 -14.27 -10.18 2.43
N CYS A 38 -14.43 -9.73 3.66
CA CYS A 38 -15.69 -9.73 4.40
C CYS A 38 -15.81 -8.49 5.30
N ARG A 39 -16.95 -8.39 5.99
CA ARG A 39 -17.33 -7.25 6.84
C ARG A 39 -17.33 -5.92 6.08
N PRO A 40 -18.32 -5.70 5.20
CA PRO A 40 -18.48 -4.41 4.55
C PRO A 40 -18.76 -3.33 5.62
N ARG A 41 -18.04 -2.22 5.55
CA ARG A 41 -18.21 -1.06 6.44
C ARG A 41 -18.57 0.17 5.61
N PRO A 42 -19.52 1.00 6.09
CA PRO A 42 -19.82 2.26 5.45
C PRO A 42 -18.71 3.28 5.75
N LEU A 43 -18.32 4.01 4.71
CA LEU A 43 -17.41 5.14 4.78
C LEU A 43 -18.08 6.35 4.14
N TYR A 44 -18.11 7.46 4.86
CA TYR A 44 -18.82 8.67 4.43
C TYR A 44 -17.86 9.71 3.89
N ALA A 45 -18.26 10.39 2.82
CA ALA A 45 -17.45 11.41 2.17
C ALA A 45 -18.31 12.49 1.50
N ASN A 46 -17.66 13.56 1.07
CA ASN A 46 -18.22 14.63 0.26
C ASN A 46 -17.78 14.45 -1.19
N SER A 47 -18.75 14.45 -2.11
CA SER A 47 -18.50 14.19 -3.52
C SER A 47 -17.70 15.30 -4.18
N LEU A 48 -17.89 16.58 -3.80
CA LEU A 48 -17.13 17.70 -4.38
C LEU A 48 -15.63 17.55 -4.11
N SER A 49 -15.25 17.11 -2.92
CA SER A 49 -13.85 16.81 -2.60
C SER A 49 -13.31 15.67 -3.45
N LEU A 50 -14.06 14.59 -3.61
CA LEU A 50 -13.63 13.40 -4.36
C LEU A 50 -13.55 13.65 -5.88
N LYS A 51 -14.47 14.42 -6.44
CA LYS A 51 -14.54 14.78 -7.87
C LYS A 51 -13.34 15.56 -8.39
N SER A 52 -12.43 16.00 -7.50
CA SER A 52 -11.11 16.48 -7.91
C SER A 52 -10.25 15.43 -8.58
N VAL A 53 -10.57 14.14 -8.38
CA VAL A 53 -9.92 13.00 -9.03
C VAL A 53 -10.79 12.53 -10.21
N PRO A 54 -10.23 12.41 -11.43
CA PRO A 54 -11.01 12.03 -12.62
C PRO A 54 -11.81 10.74 -12.47
N TYR A 55 -11.25 9.74 -11.79
CA TYR A 55 -11.94 8.48 -11.50
C TYR A 55 -13.24 8.70 -10.75
N PHE A 56 -13.20 9.47 -9.65
CA PHE A 56 -14.40 9.74 -8.84
C PHE A 56 -15.36 10.71 -9.51
N ASP A 57 -14.87 11.62 -10.35
CA ASP A 57 -15.77 12.46 -11.16
C ASP A 57 -16.64 11.62 -12.09
N ASN A 58 -16.02 10.72 -12.86
CA ASN A 58 -16.76 9.81 -13.74
C ASN A 58 -17.72 8.91 -12.95
N LEU A 59 -17.26 8.36 -11.83
CA LEU A 59 -18.06 7.48 -10.97
C LEU A 59 -19.28 8.19 -10.38
N LEU A 60 -19.13 9.46 -9.97
CA LEU A 60 -20.13 10.21 -9.22
C LEU A 60 -20.93 11.20 -10.08
N SER A 61 -20.69 11.31 -11.39
CA SER A 61 -21.37 12.28 -12.27
C SER A 61 -22.62 11.76 -12.99
N GLY A 62 -23.14 10.59 -12.60
CA GLY A 62 -24.50 10.14 -12.99
C GLY A 62 -24.60 9.32 -14.27
N GLY A 63 -23.47 8.95 -14.90
CA GLY A 63 -23.43 8.08 -16.07
C GLY A 63 -23.58 6.57 -15.77
N PHE A 64 -23.57 6.19 -14.50
CA PHE A 64 -23.60 4.81 -14.02
C PHE A 64 -24.59 4.66 -12.84
N ALA A 65 -24.93 3.42 -12.49
CA ALA A 65 -25.89 3.11 -11.42
C ALA A 65 -25.44 3.66 -10.04
N GLU A 66 -24.13 3.86 -9.87
CA GLU A 66 -23.44 4.44 -8.72
C GLU A 66 -23.65 5.95 -8.58
N GLY A 67 -23.92 6.64 -9.70
CA GLY A 67 -24.16 8.08 -9.72
C GLY A 67 -25.61 8.46 -9.37
N VAL A 68 -26.50 7.48 -9.20
CA VAL A 68 -27.91 7.70 -8.85
C VAL A 68 -28.04 8.01 -7.36
N THR A 69 -28.73 9.10 -7.05
CA THR A 69 -29.05 9.49 -5.67
C THR A 69 -29.99 8.49 -5.01
N LYS A 70 -29.61 8.00 -3.83
CA LYS A 70 -30.32 7.04 -2.98
C LYS A 70 -30.35 7.57 -1.54
N SER A 71 -31.15 6.93 -0.68
CA SER A 71 -31.03 7.19 0.76
C SER A 71 -29.69 6.67 1.29
N LEU A 72 -28.96 7.51 2.03
CA LEU A 72 -27.72 7.14 2.73
C LEU A 72 -28.00 6.23 3.93
N ASP A 73 -29.24 6.21 4.44
CA ASP A 73 -29.65 5.37 5.57
C ASP A 73 -29.93 3.91 5.16
N HIS A 74 -30.00 3.64 3.86
CA HIS A 74 -30.21 2.28 3.36
C HIS A 74 -28.88 1.52 3.36
N ASP A 75 -28.83 0.41 4.12
CA ASP A 75 -27.73 -0.55 4.05
C ASP A 75 -28.02 -1.63 2.99
N PRO A 76 -27.25 -1.72 1.88
CA PRO A 76 -27.44 -2.73 0.85
C PRO A 76 -26.73 -4.05 1.15
N PHE A 77 -26.07 -4.18 2.30
CA PHE A 77 -25.31 -5.36 2.71
C PHE A 77 -25.90 -6.00 3.96
N GLU A 78 -25.84 -7.33 4.01
CA GLU A 78 -25.97 -8.10 5.23
C GLU A 78 -24.56 -8.37 5.82
N ASP A 79 -24.44 -8.53 7.14
CA ASP A 79 -23.15 -8.75 7.83
C ASP A 79 -22.37 -9.98 7.29
N SER A 80 -23.04 -10.88 6.56
CA SER A 80 -22.50 -12.11 5.97
C SER A 80 -21.89 -11.91 4.57
N ASP A 81 -21.95 -10.72 3.99
CA ASP A 81 -21.51 -10.49 2.62
C ASP A 81 -19.99 -10.63 2.45
N GLN A 82 -19.61 -11.36 1.41
CA GLN A 82 -18.22 -11.66 1.05
C GLN A 82 -17.96 -11.35 -0.43
N ALA A 83 -16.71 -11.07 -0.77
CA ALA A 83 -16.28 -10.97 -2.17
C ALA A 83 -15.09 -11.89 -2.44
N GLU A 84 -15.17 -12.63 -3.55
CA GLU A 84 -14.15 -13.58 -4.00
C GLU A 84 -13.08 -12.91 -4.88
N ASP A 85 -13.43 -11.87 -5.63
CA ASP A 85 -12.56 -11.22 -6.63
C ASP A 85 -11.58 -10.18 -6.04
N TYR A 86 -11.12 -10.35 -4.79
CA TYR A 86 -10.14 -9.45 -4.20
C TYR A 86 -8.71 -9.88 -4.57
N ASP A 87 -8.22 -9.37 -5.71
CA ASP A 87 -6.92 -9.75 -6.29
C ASP A 87 -5.69 -9.30 -5.46
N TYR A 88 -5.88 -8.60 -4.33
CA TYR A 88 -4.79 -8.02 -3.54
C TYR A 88 -4.72 -8.56 -2.12
N LEU A 89 -4.69 -9.89 -2.00
CA LEU A 89 -4.52 -10.60 -0.73
C LEU A 89 -3.17 -10.31 -0.02
N SER A 90 -2.25 -9.59 -0.66
CA SER A 90 -0.99 -9.16 -0.02
C SER A 90 -1.10 -7.81 0.70
N ASP A 91 -2.25 -7.12 0.62
CA ASP A 91 -2.48 -5.84 1.29
C ASP A 91 -2.64 -6.09 2.79
N SER A 92 -1.79 -5.45 3.62
CA SER A 92 -1.84 -5.56 5.09
C SER A 92 -2.93 -4.70 5.74
N ASP A 93 -3.83 -4.14 4.92
CA ASP A 93 -4.86 -3.17 5.33
C ASP A 93 -6.21 -3.82 5.64
N LEU A 94 -6.22 -5.15 5.72
CA LEU A 94 -7.37 -5.95 6.11
C LEU A 94 -7.04 -6.63 7.44
N GLU A 95 -7.98 -6.57 8.38
CA GLU A 95 -7.85 -7.35 9.62
C GLU A 95 -8.11 -8.84 9.28
N ASP A 96 -7.30 -9.73 9.85
CA ASP A 96 -7.57 -11.16 9.76
C ASP A 96 -8.71 -11.51 10.73
N ASP A 97 -9.73 -12.21 10.24
CA ASP A 97 -10.81 -12.70 11.10
C ASP A 97 -10.25 -13.84 11.96
N ALA A 98 -9.81 -13.50 13.18
CA ALA A 98 -9.42 -14.51 14.16
C ALA A 98 -10.62 -15.43 14.41
N GLU A 99 -10.40 -16.74 14.29
CA GLU A 99 -11.41 -17.75 14.59
C GLU A 99 -11.74 -17.67 16.08
N ILE A 100 -12.74 -16.86 16.45
CA ILE A 100 -13.26 -16.78 17.81
C ILE A 100 -14.02 -18.08 18.05
N THR A 101 -13.30 -19.11 18.49
CA THR A 101 -13.91 -20.21 19.22
C THR A 101 -14.08 -19.74 20.65
N GLU A 102 -15.25 -19.21 21.02
CA GLU A 102 -15.80 -19.19 22.39
C GLU A 102 -17.25 -18.65 22.36
N PRO A 103 -18.15 -19.08 23.28
CA PRO A 103 -19.57 -19.27 23.04
C PRO A 103 -20.41 -18.00 23.12
N VAL A 104 -21.54 -18.02 22.39
CA VAL A 104 -22.61 -17.03 22.45
C VAL A 104 -23.20 -16.96 23.86
N ALA A 105 -22.71 -16.04 24.68
CA ALA A 105 -23.43 -15.57 25.85
C ALA A 105 -24.42 -14.48 25.38
N LYS A 106 -25.69 -14.85 25.26
CA LYS A 106 -26.81 -13.89 25.14
C LYS A 106 -26.82 -13.02 26.40
N ILE A 107 -26.35 -11.78 26.29
CA ILE A 107 -26.61 -10.75 27.30
C ILE A 107 -27.91 -10.05 26.90
N HIS A 108 -29.00 -10.48 27.54
CA HIS A 108 -30.14 -9.61 27.80
C HIS A 108 -29.71 -8.56 28.81
N GLU A 109 -29.90 -7.28 28.51
CA GLU A 109 -30.18 -6.26 29.51
C GLU A 109 -30.94 -5.10 28.83
N SER A 110 -32.24 -4.98 29.05
CA SER A 110 -32.91 -4.40 30.23
C SER A 110 -33.21 -2.93 30.02
N THR A 111 -34.46 -2.68 29.66
CA THR A 111 -35.15 -1.40 29.72
C THR A 111 -35.00 -0.75 31.10
N THR A 112 -34.34 0.40 31.18
CA THR A 112 -34.61 1.41 32.21
C THR A 112 -34.64 2.80 31.57
N GLY A 113 -35.69 3.55 31.88
CA GLY A 113 -36.09 4.77 31.19
C GLY A 113 -35.21 5.98 31.52
N GLY A 114 -35.02 6.80 30.47
CA GLY A 114 -34.58 8.18 30.53
C GLY A 114 -35.21 8.94 29.36
N GLN A 115 -36.52 9.18 29.44
CA GLN A 115 -37.22 10.05 28.49
C GLN A 115 -36.81 11.50 28.75
N ASN A 116 -36.63 12.25 27.66
CA ASN A 116 -36.60 13.73 27.53
C ASN A 116 -35.33 14.36 26.91
N SER A 117 -34.62 13.68 26.01
CA SER A 117 -33.65 14.37 25.13
C SER A 117 -33.66 13.91 23.64
N SER A 118 -34.34 12.81 23.28
CA SER A 118 -34.20 12.24 21.93
C SER A 118 -35.22 12.75 20.89
N VAL A 119 -36.24 13.50 21.27
CA VAL A 119 -37.31 13.89 20.34
C VAL A 119 -36.89 15.07 19.45
N ALA A 120 -36.06 15.99 19.94
CA ALA A 120 -35.56 17.13 19.15
C ALA A 120 -34.44 16.74 18.16
N MET A 121 -33.57 15.78 18.52
CA MET A 121 -32.54 15.25 17.61
C MET A 121 -33.10 14.31 16.53
N LYS A 122 -34.18 13.57 16.83
CA LYS A 122 -34.82 12.71 15.83
C LYS A 122 -35.56 13.49 14.75
N LEU A 123 -36.15 14.65 15.09
CA LEU A 123 -37.01 15.40 14.15
C LEU A 123 -36.22 16.23 13.11
N HIS A 124 -34.93 16.49 13.31
CA HIS A 124 -34.09 17.20 12.33
C HIS A 124 -33.34 16.24 11.38
N ASN A 125 -33.15 14.98 11.77
CA ASN A 125 -32.43 13.98 10.96
C ASN A 125 -33.29 13.29 9.89
N GLU A 126 -34.61 13.52 9.87
CA GLU A 126 -35.54 12.99 8.85
C GLU A 126 -35.59 13.84 7.57
N LEU A 127 -34.76 14.88 7.46
CA LEU A 127 -34.55 15.62 6.21
C LEU A 127 -33.69 14.78 5.27
N ASN A 128 -34.32 13.86 4.52
CA ASN A 128 -33.82 13.27 3.27
C ASN A 128 -32.28 13.28 3.13
N HIS A 129 -31.56 12.42 3.86
CA HIS A 129 -30.13 12.17 3.64
C HIS A 129 -29.94 11.42 2.32
N GLN A 130 -30.25 12.11 1.23
CA GLN A 130 -30.14 11.63 -0.12
C GLN A 130 -28.72 11.90 -0.61
N GLY A 131 -28.09 10.86 -1.14
CA GLY A 131 -26.71 10.93 -1.59
C GLY A 131 -26.35 9.74 -2.47
N LYS A 132 -25.08 9.61 -2.81
CA LYS A 132 -24.59 8.51 -3.66
C LYS A 132 -24.17 7.35 -2.79
N VAL A 133 -24.62 6.14 -3.14
CA VAL A 133 -24.24 4.91 -2.44
C VAL A 133 -23.47 4.02 -3.42
N VAL A 134 -22.20 3.78 -3.10
CA VAL A 134 -21.24 3.09 -3.98
C VAL A 134 -20.61 1.91 -3.25
N VAL A 135 -20.39 0.81 -3.97
CA VAL A 135 -19.67 -0.36 -3.45
C VAL A 135 -18.30 -0.43 -4.08
N LEU A 136 -17.24 -0.41 -3.27
CA LEU A 136 -15.88 -0.56 -3.75
C LEU A 136 -15.31 -1.90 -3.28
N ARG A 137 -15.15 -2.81 -4.25
CA ARG A 137 -14.64 -4.17 -3.98
C ARG A 137 -13.12 -4.27 -4.11
N GLY A 138 -12.45 -3.37 -4.83
CA GLY A 138 -11.02 -3.47 -5.15
C GLY A 138 -10.06 -2.75 -4.19
N VAL A 139 -10.56 -2.24 -3.06
CA VAL A 139 -9.78 -1.48 -2.08
C VAL A 139 -10.34 -1.74 -0.67
N SER A 140 -9.45 -1.83 0.32
CA SER A 140 -9.87 -2.03 1.71
C SER A 140 -10.45 -0.74 2.29
N TYR A 141 -11.23 -0.90 3.35
CA TYR A 141 -11.77 0.22 4.13
C TYR A 141 -10.64 1.16 4.60
N LEU A 142 -9.57 0.62 5.20
CA LEU A 142 -8.48 1.41 5.76
C LEU A 142 -7.72 2.20 4.68
N THR A 143 -7.39 1.54 3.55
CA THR A 143 -6.72 2.21 2.43
C THR A 143 -7.58 3.33 1.87
N PHE A 144 -8.88 3.11 1.69
CA PHE A 144 -9.77 4.13 1.15
C PHE A 144 -10.02 5.27 2.13
N GLN A 145 -10.12 4.98 3.42
CA GLN A 145 -10.19 5.99 4.47
C GLN A 145 -8.99 6.93 4.42
N ALA A 146 -7.78 6.39 4.28
CA ALA A 146 -6.58 7.20 4.12
C ALA A 146 -6.62 8.07 2.86
N ILE A 147 -7.16 7.57 1.74
CA ILE A 147 -7.31 8.35 0.51
C ILE A 147 -8.30 9.51 0.70
N VAL A 148 -9.45 9.26 1.33
CA VAL A 148 -10.43 10.33 1.61
C VAL A 148 -9.81 11.38 2.51
N MET A 149 -9.10 10.97 3.57
CA MET A 149 -8.37 11.89 4.45
C MET A 149 -7.31 12.68 3.69
N TYR A 150 -6.51 12.03 2.85
CA TYR A 150 -5.52 12.68 1.99
C TYR A 150 -6.14 13.72 1.05
N LEU A 151 -7.30 13.43 0.45
CA LEU A 151 -7.99 14.40 -0.41
C LEU A 151 -8.53 15.60 0.38
N TYR A 152 -8.77 15.43 1.69
CA TYR A 152 -9.26 16.49 2.57
C TYR A 152 -8.13 17.33 3.17
N THR A 153 -7.05 16.71 3.61
CA THR A 153 -5.98 17.39 4.37
C THR A 153 -4.71 17.60 3.54
N GLY A 154 -4.51 16.80 2.49
CA GLY A 154 -3.27 16.73 1.74
C GLY A 154 -2.17 15.91 2.42
N GLU A 155 -2.47 15.29 3.57
CA GLU A 155 -1.54 14.56 4.42
C GLU A 155 -1.82 13.04 4.38
N ILE A 156 -0.77 12.24 4.46
CA ILE A 156 -0.86 10.79 4.57
C ILE A 156 0.31 10.24 5.38
N ASP A 157 0.00 9.30 6.25
CA ASP A 157 0.97 8.47 6.96
C ASP A 157 0.88 7.03 6.47
N PHE A 158 1.93 6.24 6.68
CA PHE A 158 1.97 4.84 6.26
C PHE A 158 2.23 3.91 7.43
N ALA A 159 1.68 2.70 7.33
CA ALA A 159 2.07 1.61 8.20
C ALA A 159 3.54 1.22 7.95
N PRO A 160 4.25 0.75 9.00
CA PRO A 160 5.59 0.21 8.85
C PRO A 160 5.63 -0.94 7.83
N PHE A 161 6.76 -1.07 7.14
CA PHE A 161 6.93 -2.01 6.02
C PHE A 161 7.62 -3.32 6.43
N GLY A 162 7.25 -4.44 5.79
CA GLY A 162 7.95 -5.73 5.90
C GLY A 162 7.82 -6.40 7.28
N SER A 163 8.85 -7.15 7.69
CA SER A 163 8.95 -7.83 8.99
C SER A 163 8.77 -6.88 10.19
N LYS A 164 9.02 -5.57 10.02
CA LYS A 164 8.76 -4.55 11.03
C LYS A 164 7.27 -4.27 11.23
N ALA A 165 6.44 -4.46 10.20
CA ALA A 165 5.00 -4.27 10.26
C ALA A 165 4.38 -5.13 11.37
N ASN A 166 4.70 -6.42 11.43
CA ASN A 166 4.15 -7.33 12.44
C ASN A 166 4.59 -6.99 13.88
N ARG A 167 5.73 -6.32 14.05
CA ARG A 167 6.27 -5.95 15.38
C ARG A 167 5.73 -4.61 15.86
N GLU A 168 5.60 -3.64 14.96
CA GLU A 168 5.18 -2.27 15.27
C GLU A 168 3.65 -2.11 15.26
N LEU A 169 2.90 -2.84 14.42
CA LEU A 169 1.43 -2.86 14.45
C LEU A 169 0.85 -3.44 15.75
N ARG A 170 1.70 -4.09 16.58
CA ARG A 170 1.32 -4.66 17.88
C ARG A 170 1.72 -3.78 19.07
N THR A 171 2.32 -2.61 18.85
CA THR A 171 2.65 -1.72 19.96
C THR A 171 1.39 -0.99 20.46
N PRO A 172 1.30 -0.70 21.77
CA PRO A 172 0.17 0.04 22.33
C PRO A 172 -0.06 1.41 21.68
N GLU A 173 1.00 2.06 21.17
CA GLU A 173 0.94 3.34 20.45
C GLU A 173 0.29 3.25 19.06
N PHE A 174 0.32 2.06 18.44
CA PHE A 174 -0.31 1.81 17.14
C PHE A 174 -1.74 1.26 17.30
N LEU A 175 -1.99 0.56 18.41
CA LEU A 175 -3.32 0.04 18.80
C LEU A 175 -4.15 1.04 19.61
N SER A 176 -3.54 2.10 20.15
CA SER A 176 -4.25 3.16 20.83
C SER A 176 -5.11 3.90 19.80
N THR A 177 -6.40 3.62 19.86
CA THR A 177 -7.49 4.42 19.30
C THR A 177 -7.48 5.82 19.94
N GLU A 178 -6.49 6.63 19.64
CA GLU A 178 -6.59 8.08 19.78
C GLU A 178 -7.48 8.55 18.61
N GLU A 179 -8.63 9.14 18.94
CA GLU A 179 -9.71 9.51 18.00
C GLU A 179 -9.27 10.52 16.90
N ASP A 180 -8.08 11.10 17.01
CA ASP A 180 -7.51 12.11 16.10
C ASP A 180 -6.37 11.58 15.20
N THR A 181 -6.12 10.27 15.15
CA THR A 181 -5.00 9.73 14.36
C THR A 181 -5.35 9.52 12.89
N ILE A 182 -4.48 10.02 11.99
CA ILE A 182 -4.58 9.80 10.54
C ILE A 182 -4.50 8.29 10.26
N PRO A 183 -5.40 7.71 9.44
CA PRO A 183 -5.31 6.30 9.07
C PRO A 183 -3.95 5.97 8.45
N ARG A 184 -3.33 4.86 8.89
CA ARG A 184 -2.01 4.41 8.43
C ARG A 184 -2.14 3.14 7.57
N PRO A 185 -2.43 3.27 6.27
CA PRO A 185 -2.51 2.15 5.34
C PRO A 185 -1.11 1.64 4.93
N SER A 186 -1.10 0.50 4.29
CA SER A 186 0.05 -0.10 3.64
C SER A 186 0.47 0.78 2.47
N PRO A 187 1.75 1.11 2.36
CA PRO A 187 2.23 1.90 1.25
C PRO A 187 2.07 1.16 -0.09
N LYS A 188 2.02 -0.19 -0.12
CA LYS A 188 1.73 -0.95 -1.35
C LYS A 188 0.30 -0.75 -1.85
N SER A 189 -0.67 -0.85 -0.94
CA SER A 189 -2.08 -0.64 -1.28
C SER A 189 -2.29 0.78 -1.80
N ILE A 190 -1.70 1.78 -1.14
CA ILE A 190 -1.80 3.17 -1.59
C ILE A 190 -1.09 3.36 -2.93
N TYR A 191 0.11 2.83 -3.10
CA TYR A 191 0.83 2.93 -4.36
C TYR A 191 0.00 2.38 -5.53
N ARG A 192 -0.59 1.20 -5.34
CA ARG A 192 -1.48 0.55 -6.32
C ARG A 192 -2.70 1.41 -6.64
N ILE A 193 -3.40 1.90 -5.61
CA ILE A 193 -4.61 2.69 -5.82
C ILE A 193 -4.29 4.04 -6.44
N ALA A 194 -3.16 4.65 -6.05
CA ALA A 194 -2.69 5.90 -6.62
C ALA A 194 -2.34 5.75 -8.10
N ASP A 195 -1.74 4.63 -8.51
CA ASP A 195 -1.54 4.31 -9.93
C ASP A 195 -2.89 4.12 -10.66
N MET A 196 -3.81 3.37 -10.05
CA MET A 196 -5.13 3.07 -10.62
C MET A 196 -6.04 4.29 -10.78
N TYR A 197 -5.96 5.26 -9.87
CA TYR A 197 -6.77 6.48 -9.87
C TYR A 197 -6.04 7.70 -10.43
N ASP A 198 -4.83 7.51 -10.98
CA ASP A 198 -3.98 8.57 -11.53
C ASP A 198 -3.70 9.72 -10.52
N LEU A 199 -3.18 9.34 -9.35
CA LEU A 199 -2.80 10.23 -8.26
C LEU A 199 -1.26 10.26 -8.12
N PRO A 200 -0.53 10.97 -9.02
CA PRO A 200 0.93 10.84 -9.12
C PRO A 200 1.66 11.25 -7.84
N LYS A 201 1.21 12.30 -7.16
CA LYS A 201 1.82 12.76 -5.90
C LYS A 201 1.66 11.74 -4.77
N LEU A 202 0.49 11.10 -4.70
CA LEU A 202 0.22 10.06 -3.71
C LEU A 202 1.03 8.79 -4.02
N LYS A 203 1.17 8.45 -5.31
CA LYS A 203 2.03 7.36 -5.79
C LYS A 203 3.50 7.60 -5.39
N GLU A 204 3.99 8.84 -5.54
CA GLU A 204 5.34 9.23 -5.13
C GLU A 204 5.56 9.07 -3.61
N PHE A 205 4.61 9.54 -2.78
CA PHE A 205 4.69 9.38 -1.33
C PHE A 205 4.73 7.90 -0.92
N ALA A 206 3.88 7.08 -1.54
CA ALA A 206 3.86 5.65 -1.28
C ALA A 206 5.14 4.95 -1.76
N TYR A 207 5.70 5.34 -2.91
CA TYR A 207 6.98 4.84 -3.39
C TYR A 207 8.12 5.17 -2.42
N ALA A 208 8.18 6.42 -1.92
CA ALA A 208 9.19 6.83 -0.95
C ALA A 208 9.08 6.02 0.34
N ALA A 209 7.85 5.82 0.86
CA ALA A 209 7.62 5.00 2.04
C ALA A 209 8.03 3.53 1.83
N ILE A 210 7.76 2.96 0.65
CA ILE A 210 8.25 1.62 0.28
C ILE A 210 9.78 1.61 0.29
N ARG A 211 10.41 2.48 -0.50
CA ARG A 211 11.87 2.56 -0.64
C ARG A 211 12.57 2.67 0.72
N ASP A 212 12.09 3.56 1.58
CA ASP A 212 12.69 3.82 2.89
C ASP A 212 12.39 2.68 3.90
N GLY A 213 11.33 1.91 3.65
CA GLY A 213 10.92 0.75 4.44
C GLY A 213 11.59 -0.57 4.06
N ILE A 214 12.24 -0.67 2.89
CA ILE A 214 12.86 -1.91 2.43
C ILE A 214 14.00 -2.34 3.37
N GLY A 215 13.82 -3.50 4.01
CA GLY A 215 14.85 -4.18 4.79
C GLY A 215 15.59 -5.25 3.99
N SER A 216 16.80 -5.61 4.43
CA SER A 216 17.56 -6.73 3.86
C SER A 216 16.89 -8.10 4.12
N CYS A 217 16.22 -8.25 5.25
CA CYS A 217 15.60 -9.52 5.67
C CYS A 217 14.31 -9.86 4.91
N ASP A 218 13.62 -8.88 4.35
CA ASP A 218 12.37 -9.07 3.60
C ASP A 218 12.60 -9.08 2.08
N ALA A 219 13.86 -8.91 1.66
CA ALA A 219 14.20 -8.66 0.26
C ALA A 219 13.70 -9.77 -0.67
N VAL A 220 13.83 -11.05 -0.30
CA VAL A 220 13.48 -12.16 -1.19
C VAL A 220 11.97 -12.25 -1.41
N GLU A 221 11.18 -12.27 -0.34
CA GLU A 221 9.73 -12.46 -0.36
C GLU A 221 9.05 -11.28 -1.05
N GLU A 222 9.56 -10.08 -0.79
CA GLU A 222 9.08 -8.87 -1.43
C GLU A 222 9.42 -8.84 -2.92
N THR A 223 10.66 -9.19 -3.28
CA THR A 223 11.11 -9.22 -4.69
C THR A 223 10.27 -10.18 -5.53
N PHE A 224 9.93 -11.35 -4.99
CA PHE A 224 9.15 -12.39 -5.68
C PHE A 224 7.62 -12.26 -5.47
N SER A 225 7.16 -11.19 -4.85
CA SER A 225 5.73 -10.94 -4.64
C SER A 225 5.02 -10.58 -5.95
N LYS A 226 3.70 -10.83 -6.00
CA LYS A 226 2.84 -10.40 -7.12
C LYS A 226 2.82 -8.88 -7.30
N PHE A 227 2.97 -8.14 -6.20
CA PHE A 227 3.00 -6.68 -6.23
C PHE A 227 4.22 -6.18 -7.01
N THR A 228 5.40 -6.71 -6.69
CA THR A 228 6.66 -6.31 -7.35
C THR A 228 6.63 -6.62 -8.84
N SER A 229 6.17 -7.81 -9.24
CA SER A 229 6.16 -8.20 -10.66
C SER A 229 5.23 -7.34 -11.53
N ARG A 230 4.28 -6.61 -10.93
CA ARG A 230 3.30 -5.78 -11.65
C ARG A 230 3.84 -4.42 -12.06
N TYR A 231 4.78 -3.86 -11.31
CA TYR A 231 5.29 -2.50 -11.52
C TYR A 231 6.79 -2.55 -11.79
N GLN A 232 7.22 -2.14 -12.99
CA GLN A 232 8.63 -2.21 -13.37
C GLN A 232 9.54 -1.42 -12.42
N GLU A 233 9.11 -0.24 -11.98
CA GLU A 233 9.85 0.55 -10.99
C GLU A 233 10.00 -0.14 -9.63
N MET A 234 9.04 -1.01 -9.26
CA MET A 234 9.19 -1.88 -8.07
C MET A 234 10.16 -3.02 -8.35
N VAL A 235 10.11 -3.65 -9.53
CA VAL A 235 11.09 -4.68 -9.93
C VAL A 235 12.51 -4.11 -9.78
N ASP A 236 12.77 -2.94 -10.37
CA ASP A 236 14.09 -2.31 -10.34
C ASP A 236 14.54 -2.02 -8.90
N LEU A 237 13.65 -1.45 -8.08
CA LEU A 237 13.93 -1.13 -6.68
C LEU A 237 14.27 -2.37 -5.82
N TYR A 238 13.42 -3.40 -5.88
CA TYR A 238 13.57 -4.60 -5.06
C TYR A 238 14.72 -5.48 -5.53
N VAL A 239 14.91 -5.62 -6.85
CA VAL A 239 16.05 -6.37 -7.42
C VAL A 239 17.37 -5.73 -7.04
N GLU A 240 17.48 -4.40 -7.09
CA GLU A 240 18.69 -3.68 -6.72
C GLU A 240 19.03 -3.88 -5.22
N ASN A 241 18.00 -3.87 -4.36
CA ASN A 241 18.17 -4.18 -2.95
C ASN A 241 18.59 -5.64 -2.72
N LEU A 242 17.92 -6.61 -3.36
CA LEU A 242 18.24 -8.03 -3.24
C LEU A 242 19.66 -8.33 -3.76
N ALA A 243 20.05 -7.78 -4.91
CA ALA A 243 21.39 -7.93 -5.47
C ALA A 243 22.46 -7.39 -4.50
N SER A 244 22.20 -6.25 -3.87
CA SER A 244 23.09 -5.68 -2.86
C SER A 244 23.19 -6.56 -1.61
N ALA A 245 22.06 -7.13 -1.17
CA ALA A 245 22.02 -8.04 -0.02
C ALA A 245 22.77 -9.36 -0.29
N LEU A 246 22.64 -9.95 -1.48
CA LEU A 246 23.33 -11.20 -1.89
C LEU A 246 24.85 -11.06 -1.97
N LEU A 247 25.32 -9.84 -2.22
CA LEU A 247 26.72 -9.50 -2.32
C LEU A 247 27.35 -9.19 -0.96
N SER A 248 26.53 -9.01 0.07
CA SER A 248 27.01 -8.83 1.44
C SER A 248 27.67 -10.12 1.98
N PRO A 249 28.62 -10.01 2.93
CA PRO A 249 29.32 -11.17 3.50
C PRO A 249 28.37 -12.14 4.23
N ASP A 250 27.27 -11.64 4.79
CA ASP A 250 26.30 -12.37 5.60
C ASP A 250 25.03 -12.69 4.80
N SER A 251 25.22 -13.23 3.60
CA SER A 251 24.14 -13.48 2.62
C SER A 251 23.68 -14.94 2.57
N GLN A 252 24.10 -15.78 3.52
CA GLN A 252 23.81 -17.22 3.47
C GLN A 252 22.30 -17.50 3.58
N ASP A 253 21.61 -16.94 4.57
CA ASP A 253 20.16 -17.06 4.74
C ASP A 253 19.39 -16.55 3.51
N ILE A 254 19.81 -15.39 2.99
CA ILE A 254 19.20 -14.77 1.82
C ILE A 254 19.34 -15.67 0.59
N ARG A 255 20.50 -16.33 0.42
CA ARG A 255 20.74 -17.27 -0.69
C ARG A 255 19.89 -18.52 -0.57
N GLU A 256 19.71 -19.04 0.64
CA GLU A 256 18.87 -20.21 0.91
C GLU A 256 17.41 -19.91 0.56
N ARG A 257 16.85 -18.81 1.05
CA ARG A 257 15.49 -18.35 0.73
C ARG A 257 15.32 -18.04 -0.76
N LEU A 258 16.33 -17.44 -1.40
CA LEU A 258 16.31 -17.22 -2.85
C LEU A 258 16.26 -18.54 -3.63
N ASN A 259 17.04 -19.55 -3.22
CA ASN A 259 17.02 -20.86 -3.85
C ASN A 259 15.65 -21.53 -3.72
N GLU A 260 14.99 -21.39 -2.58
CA GLU A 260 13.61 -21.87 -2.38
C GLU A 260 12.65 -21.19 -3.35
N LYS A 261 12.69 -19.85 -3.46
CA LYS A 261 11.85 -19.12 -4.42
C LYS A 261 12.12 -19.49 -5.87
N LEU A 262 13.39 -19.69 -6.25
CA LEU A 262 13.73 -20.13 -7.61
C LEU A 262 13.20 -21.54 -7.91
N ARG A 263 13.17 -22.44 -6.92
CA ARG A 263 12.54 -23.77 -7.09
C ARG A 263 11.03 -23.65 -7.28
N SER A 264 10.35 -22.89 -6.42
CA SER A 264 8.93 -22.59 -6.59
C SER A 264 8.63 -21.96 -7.97
N PHE A 265 9.54 -21.12 -8.49
CA PHE A 265 9.41 -20.58 -9.84
C PHE A 265 9.53 -21.68 -10.91
N THR A 266 10.53 -22.56 -10.83
CA THR A 266 10.70 -23.65 -11.80
C THR A 266 9.58 -24.68 -11.74
N ASP A 267 8.96 -24.86 -10.57
CA ASP A 267 7.81 -25.74 -10.36
C ASP A 267 6.50 -25.11 -10.85
N GLY A 268 6.52 -23.84 -11.29
CA GLY A 268 5.38 -23.12 -11.83
C GLY A 268 4.45 -22.51 -10.77
N GLU A 269 4.86 -22.47 -9.50
CA GLU A 269 4.06 -21.96 -8.39
C GLU A 269 3.99 -20.42 -8.36
N ILE A 270 5.02 -19.74 -8.87
CA ILE A 270 5.11 -18.26 -8.94
C ILE A 270 5.34 -17.77 -10.36
N PRO A 271 4.40 -18.01 -11.30
CA PRO A 271 4.60 -17.72 -12.73
C PRO A 271 4.79 -16.23 -13.03
N HIS A 272 4.32 -15.35 -12.13
CA HIS A 272 4.48 -13.90 -12.23
C HIS A 272 5.93 -13.43 -12.04
N ALA A 273 6.82 -14.27 -11.48
CA ALA A 273 8.18 -13.86 -11.12
C ALA A 273 9.20 -13.89 -12.29
N ALA A 274 8.80 -14.24 -13.51
CA ALA A 274 9.73 -14.40 -14.64
C ALA A 274 10.53 -13.12 -14.95
N ASN A 275 9.88 -11.96 -14.89
CA ASN A 275 10.54 -10.66 -15.10
C ASN A 275 11.55 -10.35 -13.99
N VAL A 276 11.19 -10.61 -12.74
CA VAL A 276 12.03 -10.43 -11.56
C VAL A 276 13.29 -11.29 -11.63
N VAL A 277 13.13 -12.57 -12.00
CA VAL A 277 14.26 -13.49 -12.17
C VAL A 277 15.22 -12.97 -13.23
N SER A 278 14.70 -12.58 -14.40
CA SER A 278 15.51 -12.05 -15.49
C SER A 278 16.28 -10.78 -15.08
N ALA A 279 15.57 -9.82 -14.47
CA ALA A 279 16.17 -8.57 -13.99
C ALA A 279 17.25 -8.79 -12.91
N LEU A 280 17.06 -9.79 -12.04
CA LEU A 280 18.06 -10.15 -11.03
C LEU A 280 19.34 -10.68 -11.66
N PHE A 281 19.24 -11.57 -12.65
CA PHE A 281 20.41 -12.05 -13.38
C PHE A 281 21.12 -10.93 -14.13
N ASP A 282 20.38 -10.08 -14.83
CA ASP A 282 20.95 -8.96 -15.58
C ASP A 282 21.69 -8.00 -14.64
N THR A 283 21.10 -7.67 -13.49
CA THR A 283 21.72 -6.83 -12.47
C THR A 283 23.01 -7.45 -11.91
N LEU A 284 22.99 -8.74 -11.57
CA LEU A 284 24.18 -9.44 -11.05
C LEU A 284 25.29 -9.55 -12.10
N LEU A 285 24.94 -9.83 -13.36
CA LEU A 285 25.88 -9.90 -14.47
C LEU A 285 26.50 -8.52 -14.78
N ALA A 286 25.71 -7.47 -14.76
CA ALA A 286 26.18 -6.09 -14.93
C ALA A 286 27.19 -5.72 -13.84
N ARG A 287 26.90 -6.02 -12.57
CA ARG A 287 27.82 -5.79 -11.45
C ARG A 287 29.09 -6.62 -11.54
N TYR A 288 28.99 -7.88 -11.97
CA TYR A 288 30.16 -8.72 -12.19
C TYR A 288 31.10 -8.14 -13.26
N ARG A 289 30.54 -7.75 -14.42
CA ARG A 289 31.31 -7.11 -15.50
C ARG A 289 31.99 -5.82 -15.05
N ALA A 290 31.29 -5.00 -14.26
CA ALA A 290 31.86 -3.78 -13.68
C ALA A 290 33.03 -4.07 -12.71
N SER A 291 33.01 -5.22 -12.04
CA SER A 291 34.10 -5.65 -11.14
C SER A 291 35.35 -6.15 -11.89
N GLU A 292 35.21 -6.65 -13.11
CA GLU A 292 36.33 -7.13 -13.94
C GLU A 292 37.07 -5.99 -14.67
N ASN A 293 36.37 -4.90 -15.02
CA ASN A 293 36.93 -3.77 -15.78
C ASN A 293 36.83 -2.43 -15.03
N PRO A 294 37.66 -2.18 -13.98
CA PRO A 294 37.62 -0.94 -13.23
C PRO A 294 38.10 0.31 -14.02
N SER A 295 38.55 0.17 -15.27
CA SER A 295 39.23 1.22 -16.05
C SER A 295 38.36 2.02 -17.03
N GLU A 296 37.05 1.79 -17.13
CA GLU A 296 36.18 2.49 -18.10
C GLU A 296 35.04 3.33 -17.51
N THR A 297 34.99 3.56 -16.20
CA THR A 297 34.15 4.63 -15.64
C THR A 297 34.90 5.95 -15.66
N SER A 298 34.96 6.58 -16.83
CA SER A 298 35.24 8.01 -16.92
C SER A 298 34.12 8.78 -16.23
N ALA A 299 34.36 9.17 -14.98
CA ALA A 299 33.57 10.20 -14.32
C ALA A 299 33.58 11.46 -15.21
N PRO A 300 32.44 12.15 -15.43
CA PRO A 300 32.47 13.47 -16.02
C PRO A 300 33.34 14.36 -15.13
N ASN A 301 34.30 15.02 -15.76
CA ASN A 301 35.34 15.84 -15.15
C ASN A 301 34.70 17.10 -14.53
N ILE A 302 34.11 16.97 -13.34
CA ILE A 302 33.66 18.11 -12.54
C ILE A 302 34.90 18.70 -11.88
N ARG A 303 35.39 19.80 -12.46
CA ARG A 303 36.44 20.63 -11.84
C ARG A 303 35.98 21.09 -10.45
N PRO A 304 36.89 21.14 -9.46
CA PRO A 304 36.55 21.67 -8.15
C PRO A 304 36.41 23.19 -8.28
N LYS A 305 35.19 23.72 -8.16
CA LYS A 305 35.02 25.11 -7.75
C LYS A 305 35.03 25.14 -6.22
N SER A 306 36.15 25.61 -5.69
CA SER A 306 36.25 26.21 -4.37
C SER A 306 35.13 27.21 -4.16
N GLU A 307 34.33 27.01 -3.11
CA GLU A 307 33.95 28.00 -2.09
C GLU A 307 32.68 27.53 -1.37
N CYS A 308 32.88 27.03 -0.14
CA CYS A 308 31.84 26.95 0.86
C CYS A 308 31.55 28.37 1.40
N ALA A 309 30.28 28.72 1.57
CA ALA A 309 29.87 29.71 2.55
C ALA A 309 28.38 29.53 2.97
N TRP A 310 28.16 28.93 4.15
CA TRP A 310 27.01 29.01 5.10
C TRP A 310 25.66 28.39 4.64
N ALA A 311 25.24 27.23 5.18
CA ALA A 311 24.43 27.00 6.41
C ALA A 311 23.02 27.64 6.30
N GLU A 312 21.89 26.94 6.46
CA GLU A 312 21.49 26.09 7.59
C GLU A 312 20.46 25.00 7.21
N GLY A 313 20.57 23.82 7.83
CA GLY A 313 19.42 22.95 8.17
C GLY A 313 18.97 21.88 7.16
N GLY A 314 19.65 20.73 7.11
CA GLY A 314 19.10 19.50 6.53
C GLY A 314 20.16 18.48 6.12
N SER A 315 20.30 17.40 6.89
CA SER A 315 21.33 16.38 6.71
C SER A 315 21.19 15.64 5.37
N CYS A 316 22.21 15.72 4.53
CA CYS A 316 22.35 14.93 3.31
C CYS A 316 23.29 13.74 3.59
N TYR A 317 22.72 12.59 3.95
CA TYR A 317 23.50 11.34 4.07
C TYR A 317 23.60 10.67 2.69
N TYR A 318 24.56 11.10 1.87
CA TYR A 318 25.09 10.25 0.80
C TYR A 318 26.18 9.35 1.40
N LEU A 319 25.78 8.21 1.97
CA LEU A 319 26.70 7.13 2.29
C LEU A 319 27.00 6.35 1.01
N ALA A 320 27.97 6.82 0.24
CA ALA A 320 28.65 6.02 -0.76
C ALA A 320 29.49 4.95 -0.03
N CYS A 321 28.85 3.86 0.40
CA CYS A 321 29.55 2.72 0.97
C CYS A 321 30.23 1.94 -0.17
N LYS A 322 31.48 2.28 -0.47
CA LYS A 322 32.36 1.48 -1.32
C LYS A 322 32.73 0.20 -0.57
N VAL A 323 31.87 -0.81 -0.63
CA VAL A 323 32.25 -2.18 -0.25
C VAL A 323 33.09 -2.75 -1.40
N SER A 324 34.40 -2.80 -1.22
CA SER A 324 35.32 -3.46 -2.16
C SER A 324 35.13 -4.97 -2.07
N LEU A 325 34.19 -5.52 -2.85
CA LEU A 325 33.98 -6.97 -2.97
C LEU A 325 34.92 -7.58 -4.01
N THR A 326 35.49 -8.73 -3.69
CA THR A 326 36.42 -9.44 -4.58
C THR A 326 35.66 -10.18 -5.70
N PRO A 327 36.27 -10.34 -6.89
CA PRO A 327 35.69 -11.09 -8.02
C PRO A 327 35.27 -12.55 -7.67
N LEU A 328 35.84 -13.12 -6.61
CA LEU A 328 35.52 -14.48 -6.13
C LEU A 328 34.08 -14.63 -5.62
N ASN A 329 33.53 -13.60 -4.96
CA ASN A 329 32.18 -13.66 -4.41
C ASN A 329 31.13 -13.70 -5.52
N TYR A 330 31.33 -12.96 -6.60
CA TYR A 330 30.45 -12.98 -7.77
C TYR A 330 30.45 -14.32 -8.50
N LYS A 331 31.63 -14.93 -8.72
CA LYS A 331 31.74 -16.24 -9.38
C LYS A 331 31.00 -17.35 -8.61
N ARG A 332 31.06 -17.35 -7.28
CA ARG A 332 30.34 -18.33 -6.44
C ARG A 332 28.82 -18.18 -6.54
N VAL A 333 28.32 -16.94 -6.53
CA VAL A 333 26.88 -16.65 -6.68
C VAL A 333 26.42 -17.11 -8.07
N LEU A 334 27.00 -16.58 -9.15
CA LEU A 334 26.57 -16.89 -10.52
C LEU A 334 26.71 -18.37 -10.89
N SER A 335 27.78 -19.04 -10.46
CA SER A 335 27.99 -20.47 -10.76
C SER A 335 26.99 -21.39 -10.06
N GLY A 336 26.49 -21.02 -8.87
CA GLY A 336 25.46 -21.80 -8.17
C GLY A 336 24.10 -21.69 -8.85
N TYR A 337 23.69 -20.47 -9.21
CA TYR A 337 22.37 -20.19 -9.75
C TYR A 337 22.20 -20.63 -11.22
N MET A 338 23.24 -20.49 -12.05
CA MET A 338 23.21 -20.98 -13.44
C MET A 338 23.05 -22.50 -13.51
N ASN A 339 23.61 -23.26 -12.56
CA ASN A 339 23.45 -24.72 -12.52
C ASN A 339 22.02 -25.14 -12.15
N ILE A 340 21.35 -24.41 -11.24
CA ILE A 340 19.97 -24.72 -10.82
C ILE A 340 18.99 -24.51 -11.98
N LEU A 341 19.09 -23.38 -12.69
CA LEU A 341 18.19 -23.09 -13.81
C LEU A 341 18.48 -23.95 -15.04
N THR A 342 19.74 -24.27 -15.32
CA THR A 342 20.09 -25.14 -16.46
C THR A 342 19.60 -26.57 -16.26
N VAL A 343 19.62 -27.09 -15.03
CA VAL A 343 19.11 -28.44 -14.71
C VAL A 343 17.58 -28.51 -14.76
N HIS A 344 16.88 -27.42 -14.43
CA HIS A 344 15.42 -27.39 -14.43
C HIS A 344 14.79 -26.94 -15.76
N MET A 345 15.43 -26.06 -16.56
CA MET A 345 14.92 -25.63 -17.88
C MET A 345 15.23 -26.63 -19.01
N LEU A 346 16.05 -27.66 -18.76
CA LEU A 346 16.32 -28.77 -19.69
C LEU A 346 15.49 -30.03 -19.39
N ARG A 347 14.54 -29.96 -18.45
CA ARG A 347 13.47 -30.93 -18.24
C ARG A 347 12.15 -30.35 -18.70
#